data_AF-A0A562I8X0-F1
#
_entry.id   AF-A0A562I8X0-F1
#
_cell.length_a   1.000
_cell.length_b   1.000
_cell.length_c   1.000
_cell.angle_alpha   90.00
_cell.angle_beta   90.00
_cell.angle_gamma   90.00
#
_symmetry.space_group_name_H-M   'P 1'
#
loop_
_entity.id
_entity.type
_entity.pdbx_description
1 polymer ?
#
loop_
_entity_poly.entity_id
_entity_poly.type
_entity_poly.pdbx_seq_one_letter_code
_entity_poly.pdbx_strand_id
1 'polypeptide(L)'
;MSDDLTLFDLPAPQPSPAASRSDRGRAGYRYARSVTAEVTVQRIPLLLDTAVQAFDDGTMIDIGEVDADDEAPDTREQIGSDPAAALGWLLDPTDGMWPLLETGSATVREVDIDTSEVSPARYQVRWTVTIQLRDVVAFRRVATDACPAEDIAARAEIAESLAAAWQRAAPPFAPLHRIPGITWSPVEAIVAHVPAR
;
A
#
# COMPACT_ATOMS: atom_id res chain seq x y z
N MET A 1 -41.36 30.94 -34.65
CA MET A 1 -41.32 29.52 -35.04
C MET A 1 -39.87 29.16 -35.30
N SER A 2 -39.38 28.23 -34.49
CA SER A 2 -38.07 27.54 -34.52
C SER A 2 -36.81 28.37 -34.26
N ASP A 3 -36.49 28.51 -32.97
CA ASP A 3 -35.13 28.71 -32.44
C ASP A 3 -34.33 27.40 -32.60
N ASP A 4 -33.27 27.41 -33.41
CA ASP A 4 -32.23 26.38 -33.40
C ASP A 4 -31.03 26.90 -32.60
N LEU A 5 -30.99 26.55 -31.32
CA LEU A 5 -29.82 26.72 -30.45
C LEU A 5 -28.85 25.56 -30.70
N THR A 6 -27.86 25.77 -31.56
CA THR A 6 -26.72 24.85 -31.68
C THR A 6 -25.83 24.98 -30.44
N LEU A 7 -26.13 24.12 -29.47
CA LEU A 7 -25.45 23.93 -28.19
C LEU A 7 -24.04 23.36 -28.45
N PHE A 8 -23.00 24.18 -28.22
CA PHE A 8 -21.59 23.81 -27.99
C PHE A 8 -21.04 22.60 -28.76
N ASP A 9 -20.39 22.86 -29.90
CA ASP A 9 -19.52 21.91 -30.60
C ASP A 9 -18.28 21.64 -29.74
N LEU A 10 -18.34 20.62 -28.88
CA LEU A 10 -17.21 20.19 -28.06
C LEU A 10 -16.19 19.49 -28.97
N PRO A 11 -14.90 19.85 -28.92
CA PRO A 11 -13.88 19.15 -29.69
C PRO A 11 -13.88 17.67 -29.28
N ALA A 12 -13.86 16.79 -30.28
CA ALA A 12 -13.82 15.34 -30.06
C ALA A 12 -12.72 15.00 -29.04
N PRO A 13 -12.98 14.10 -28.08
CA PRO A 13 -11.96 13.67 -27.13
C PRO A 13 -10.72 13.22 -27.88
N GLN A 14 -9.57 13.84 -27.59
CA GLN A 14 -8.31 13.36 -28.15
C GLN A 14 -8.13 11.91 -27.70
N PRO A 15 -7.81 10.98 -28.62
CA PRO A 15 -7.50 9.62 -28.23
C PRO A 15 -6.34 9.67 -27.23
N SER A 16 -6.53 9.05 -26.06
CA SER A 16 -5.49 8.93 -25.06
C SER A 16 -4.20 8.46 -25.73
N PRO A 17 -3.04 9.09 -25.43
CA PRO A 17 -1.77 8.66 -26.00
C PRO A 17 -1.61 7.17 -25.74
N ALA A 18 -1.32 6.41 -26.80
CA ALA A 18 -1.16 4.96 -26.70
C ALA A 18 -0.17 4.66 -25.59
N ALA A 19 -0.63 3.91 -24.57
CA ALA A 19 0.19 3.52 -23.44
C ALA A 19 1.53 2.97 -23.95
N SER A 20 2.62 3.48 -23.40
CA SER A 20 3.96 3.09 -23.85
C SER A 20 4.09 1.57 -23.71
N ARG A 21 4.88 0.91 -24.55
CA ARG A 21 5.02 -0.57 -24.53
C ARG A 21 5.46 -1.11 -23.16
N SER A 22 6.02 -0.26 -22.29
CA SER A 22 6.31 -0.49 -20.87
C SER A 22 5.07 -0.69 -19.99
N ASP A 23 3.97 -0.02 -20.31
CA ASP A 23 2.81 0.16 -19.42
C ASP A 23 1.88 -1.07 -19.43
N ARG A 24 1.91 -1.83 -20.53
CA ARG A 24 1.32 -3.18 -20.60
C ARG A 24 2.02 -4.16 -19.66
N GLY A 25 3.31 -3.90 -19.38
CA GLY A 25 4.24 -4.67 -18.56
C GLY A 25 4.32 -6.17 -18.85
N ARG A 26 5.15 -6.88 -18.08
CA ARG A 26 5.40 -8.32 -18.25
C ARG A 26 5.69 -8.99 -16.92
N ALA A 27 5.57 -10.32 -16.90
CA ALA A 27 6.06 -11.13 -15.79
C ALA A 27 7.53 -10.79 -15.48
N GLY A 28 7.86 -10.73 -14.19
CA GLY A 28 9.18 -10.35 -13.69
C GLY A 28 9.36 -8.85 -13.42
N TYR A 29 8.48 -7.97 -13.91
CA TYR A 29 8.51 -6.55 -13.57
C TYR A 29 8.23 -6.32 -12.08
N ARG A 30 8.89 -5.30 -11.53
CA ARG A 30 8.71 -4.90 -10.13
C ARG A 30 7.95 -3.57 -10.06
N TYR A 31 7.03 -3.48 -9.13
CA TYR A 31 6.28 -2.26 -8.87
C TYR A 31 6.32 -1.99 -7.37
N ALA A 32 6.69 -0.77 -7.00
CA ALA A 32 6.57 -0.26 -5.65
C ALA A 32 5.29 0.55 -5.52
N ARG A 33 4.58 0.36 -4.42
CA ARG A 33 3.50 1.26 -4.01
C ARG A 33 3.85 1.85 -2.66
N SER A 34 4.04 3.16 -2.64
CA SER A 34 4.25 3.95 -1.42
C SER A 34 2.92 4.59 -1.04
N VAL A 35 2.51 4.39 0.21
CA VAL A 35 1.28 4.93 0.77
C VAL A 35 1.65 5.78 1.98
N THR A 36 1.09 6.98 2.05
CA THR A 36 1.30 7.92 3.15
C THR A 36 -0.05 8.27 3.78
N ALA A 37 -0.11 8.23 5.11
CA ALA A 37 -1.29 8.60 5.88
C ALA A 37 -0.90 9.43 7.11
N GLU A 38 -1.79 10.33 7.50
CA GLU A 38 -1.73 10.99 8.80
C GLU A 38 -2.54 10.17 9.79
N VAL A 39 -1.94 9.85 10.94
CA VAL A 39 -2.50 9.03 12.00
C VAL A 39 -2.57 9.85 13.27
N THR A 40 -3.76 9.92 13.87
CA THR A 40 -3.97 10.45 15.21
C THR A 40 -4.22 9.30 16.17
N VAL A 41 -3.37 9.18 17.19
CA VAL A 41 -3.48 8.15 18.24
C VAL A 41 -4.35 8.71 19.36
N GLN A 42 -5.55 8.14 19.53
CA GLN A 42 -6.50 8.59 20.54
C GLN A 42 -6.15 8.08 21.94
N ARG A 43 -5.50 6.92 22.02
CA ARG A 43 -5.16 6.22 23.26
C ARG A 43 -3.76 5.65 23.17
N ILE A 44 -2.76 6.47 23.51
CA ILE A 44 -1.35 6.07 23.48
C ILE A 44 -1.10 4.80 24.34
N PRO A 45 -1.58 4.69 25.59
CA PRO A 45 -1.32 3.48 26.38
C PRO A 45 -1.86 2.21 25.72
N LEU A 46 -3.07 2.27 25.12
CA LEU A 46 -3.66 1.13 24.42
C LEU A 46 -2.81 0.72 23.20
N LEU A 47 -2.28 1.69 22.45
CA LEU A 47 -1.42 1.42 21.31
C LEU A 47 -0.13 0.70 21.75
N LEU A 48 0.55 1.23 22.77
CA LEU A 48 1.79 0.66 23.31
C LEU A 48 1.55 -0.77 23.84
N ASP A 49 0.51 -0.97 24.66
CA ASP A 49 0.15 -2.28 25.20
C ASP A 49 -0.16 -3.29 24.08
N THR A 50 -0.91 -2.85 23.05
CA THR A 50 -1.24 -3.72 21.90
C THR A 50 0.01 -4.09 21.11
N ALA A 51 0.93 -3.15 20.90
CA ALA A 51 2.15 -3.39 20.16
C ALA A 51 3.10 -4.33 20.92
N VAL A 52 3.24 -4.15 22.23
CA VAL A 52 4.01 -5.07 23.09
C VAL A 52 3.37 -6.46 23.10
N GLN A 53 2.05 -6.56 23.21
CA GLN A 53 1.36 -7.85 23.14
C GLN A 53 1.58 -8.53 21.78
N ALA A 54 1.50 -7.79 20.68
CA ALA A 54 1.76 -8.32 19.34
C ALA A 54 3.22 -8.76 19.16
N PHE A 55 4.17 -8.06 19.79
CA PHE A 55 5.57 -8.48 19.86
C PHE A 55 5.71 -9.81 20.61
N ASP A 56 5.11 -9.91 21.80
CA ASP A 56 5.20 -11.09 22.67
C ASP A 56 4.51 -12.32 22.06
N ASP A 57 3.43 -12.13 21.30
CA ASP A 57 2.71 -13.20 20.59
C ASP A 57 3.39 -13.61 19.27
N GLY A 58 4.37 -12.84 18.80
CA GLY A 58 5.12 -13.10 17.58
C GLY A 58 5.98 -14.35 17.69
N THR A 59 5.97 -15.21 16.65
CA THR A 59 6.94 -16.31 16.56
C THR A 59 8.31 -15.75 16.20
N MET A 60 9.19 -15.62 17.19
CA MET A 60 10.61 -15.31 16.97
C MET A 60 11.25 -16.44 16.16
N ILE A 61 11.67 -16.15 14.92
CA ILE A 61 12.49 -17.06 14.14
C ILE A 61 13.94 -16.84 14.60
N ASP A 62 14.52 -17.83 15.25
CA ASP A 62 15.94 -17.80 15.61
C ASP A 62 16.78 -17.86 14.32
N ILE A 63 17.48 -16.75 14.02
CA ILE A 63 18.36 -16.60 12.85
C ILE A 63 19.83 -16.67 13.28
N GLY A 64 20.16 -17.43 14.33
CA GLY A 64 21.53 -17.67 14.78
C GLY A 64 22.20 -16.47 15.47
N GLU A 65 23.37 -16.71 16.07
CA GLU A 65 24.14 -15.69 16.80
C GLU A 65 24.49 -14.50 15.89
N VAL A 66 23.86 -13.36 16.17
CA VAL A 66 24.29 -12.05 15.68
C VAL A 66 25.38 -11.55 16.63
N ASP A 67 26.53 -11.13 16.09
CA ASP A 67 27.63 -10.56 16.87
C ASP A 67 27.10 -9.46 17.82
N ALA A 68 27.28 -9.68 19.12
CA ALA A 68 26.67 -8.90 20.21
C ALA A 68 27.30 -7.51 20.44
N ASP A 69 28.01 -6.96 19.46
CA ASP A 69 28.78 -5.70 19.58
C ASP A 69 27.99 -4.45 19.15
N ASP A 70 26.72 -4.59 18.79
CA ASP A 70 25.78 -3.48 18.59
C ASP A 70 24.66 -3.63 19.64
N GLU A 71 24.77 -2.92 20.77
CA GLU A 71 23.69 -2.74 21.75
C GLU A 71 22.59 -1.88 21.11
N ALA A 72 21.88 -2.44 20.13
CA ALA A 72 20.64 -1.87 19.66
C ALA A 72 19.67 -1.78 20.86
N PRO A 73 18.91 -0.68 21.01
CA PRO A 73 17.89 -0.59 22.05
C PRO A 73 16.95 -1.79 21.98
N ASP A 74 16.57 -2.33 23.13
CA ASP A 74 15.64 -3.46 23.19
C ASP A 74 14.37 -3.09 22.41
N THR A 75 14.13 -3.79 21.30
CA THR A 75 13.01 -3.52 20.39
C THR A 75 11.69 -3.54 21.15
N ARG A 76 11.56 -4.44 22.14
CA ARG A 76 10.37 -4.52 22.98
C ARG A 76 10.22 -3.29 23.86
N GLU A 77 11.30 -2.80 24.46
CA GLU A 77 11.30 -1.57 25.28
C GLU A 77 10.96 -0.34 24.42
N GLN A 78 11.52 -0.26 23.22
CA GLN A 78 11.24 0.82 22.27
C GLN A 78 9.76 0.83 21.88
N ILE A 79 9.19 -0.32 21.51
CA ILE A 79 7.75 -0.46 21.21
C ILE A 79 6.87 -0.09 22.41
N GLY A 80 7.31 -0.43 23.64
CA GLY A 80 6.56 -0.14 24.86
C GLY A 80 6.63 1.32 25.33
N SER A 81 7.50 2.15 24.76
CA SER A 81 7.74 3.53 25.20
C SER A 81 7.54 4.57 24.11
N ASP A 82 7.69 4.21 22.84
CA ASP A 82 7.57 5.10 21.68
C ASP A 82 6.34 4.75 20.82
N PRO A 83 5.33 5.64 20.75
CA PRO A 83 4.16 5.43 19.91
C PRO A 83 4.47 5.34 18.41
N ALA A 84 5.54 5.98 17.93
CA ALA A 84 5.95 5.88 16.53
C ALA A 84 6.49 4.46 16.23
N ALA A 85 7.33 3.93 17.12
CA ALA A 85 7.79 2.55 17.03
C ALA A 85 6.62 1.54 17.14
N ALA A 86 5.69 1.77 18.07
CA ALA A 86 4.49 0.93 18.22
C ALA A 86 3.60 0.95 16.97
N LEU A 87 3.40 2.10 16.34
CA LEU A 87 2.68 2.21 15.05
C LEU A 87 3.40 1.45 13.95
N GLY A 88 4.72 1.62 13.84
CA GLY A 88 5.54 0.91 12.85
C GLY A 88 5.45 -0.61 13.03
N TRP A 89 5.44 -1.08 14.27
CA TRP A 89 5.34 -2.50 14.61
C TRP A 89 3.97 -3.11 14.29
N LEU A 90 2.89 -2.39 14.59
CA LEU A 90 1.52 -2.86 14.37
C LEU A 90 1.06 -2.74 12.91
N LEU A 91 1.77 -1.98 12.10
CA LEU A 91 1.46 -1.85 10.69
C LEU A 91 1.91 -3.13 9.96
N ASP A 92 0.96 -3.82 9.33
CA ASP A 92 1.25 -4.86 8.34
C ASP A 92 0.98 -4.33 6.92
N PRO A 93 2.01 -3.85 6.19
CA PRO A 93 1.85 -3.32 4.84
C PRO A 93 1.28 -4.30 3.83
N THR A 94 1.27 -5.60 4.15
CA THR A 94 0.74 -6.66 3.28
C THR A 94 -0.73 -6.99 3.54
N ASP A 95 -1.37 -6.39 4.55
CA ASP A 95 -2.80 -6.57 4.77
C ASP A 95 -3.61 -6.13 3.53
N GLY A 96 -4.61 -6.93 3.18
CA GLY A 96 -5.40 -6.77 1.95
C GLY A 96 -4.73 -7.27 0.66
N MET A 97 -3.48 -7.75 0.70
CA MET A 97 -2.80 -8.33 -0.48
C MET A 97 -3.07 -9.83 -0.68
N TRP A 98 -3.76 -10.49 0.26
CA TRP A 98 -4.01 -11.93 0.22
C TRP A 98 -4.47 -12.47 -1.14
N PRO A 99 -5.44 -11.86 -1.86
CA PRO A 99 -5.88 -12.37 -3.16
C PRO A 99 -4.75 -12.47 -4.20
N LEU A 100 -3.73 -11.61 -4.10
CA LEU A 100 -2.59 -11.63 -5.01
C LEU A 100 -1.60 -12.75 -4.69
N LEU A 101 -1.39 -12.98 -3.39
CA LEU A 101 -0.49 -14.01 -2.87
C LEU A 101 -1.09 -15.40 -3.09
N GLU A 102 -2.38 -15.56 -2.79
CA GLU A 102 -3.12 -16.80 -2.96
C GLU A 102 -3.19 -17.24 -4.43
N THR A 103 -3.43 -16.29 -5.34
CA THR A 103 -3.43 -16.57 -6.79
C THR A 103 -2.03 -16.76 -7.37
N GLY A 104 -0.96 -16.51 -6.59
CA GLY A 104 0.42 -16.52 -7.06
C GLY A 104 0.71 -15.47 -8.14
N SER A 105 -0.15 -14.45 -8.28
CA SER A 105 -0.02 -13.43 -9.33
C SER A 105 1.14 -12.46 -9.09
N ALA A 106 1.53 -12.27 -7.83
CA ALA A 106 2.65 -11.45 -7.41
C ALA A 106 3.36 -12.05 -6.19
N THR A 107 4.63 -11.70 -6.00
CA THR A 107 5.40 -12.00 -4.79
C THR A 107 5.92 -10.72 -4.15
N VAL A 108 5.75 -10.55 -2.84
CA VAL A 108 6.37 -9.44 -2.09
C VAL A 108 7.88 -9.61 -2.12
N ARG A 109 8.60 -8.52 -2.35
CA ARG A 109 10.07 -8.48 -2.42
C ARG A 109 10.69 -7.64 -1.34
N GLU A 110 10.08 -6.51 -1.05
CA GLU A 110 10.60 -5.53 -0.12
C GLU A 110 9.40 -4.82 0.51
N VAL A 111 9.53 -4.54 1.79
CA VAL A 111 8.59 -3.78 2.59
C VAL A 111 9.39 -2.80 3.41
N ASP A 112 9.07 -1.52 3.27
CA ASP A 112 9.66 -0.45 4.04
C ASP A 112 8.55 0.25 4.83
N ILE A 113 8.84 0.57 6.09
CA ILE A 113 7.94 1.33 6.96
C ILE A 113 8.73 2.49 7.56
N ASP A 114 8.11 3.66 7.54
CA ASP A 114 8.68 4.88 8.07
C ASP A 114 7.57 5.62 8.85
N THR A 115 7.83 5.87 10.12
CA THR A 115 6.89 6.58 11.00
C THR A 115 7.59 7.77 11.61
N SER A 116 6.98 8.95 11.50
CA SER A 116 7.51 10.18 12.09
C SER A 116 6.43 10.90 12.91
N GLU A 117 6.84 11.44 14.06
CA GLU A 117 5.96 12.29 14.87
C GLU A 117 5.85 13.68 14.25
N VAL A 118 4.62 14.15 14.05
CA VAL A 118 4.33 15.50 13.56
C VAL A 118 3.99 16.43 14.73
N SER A 119 3.28 15.91 15.73
CA SER A 119 2.93 16.61 16.97
C SER A 119 2.53 15.58 18.02
N PRO A 120 2.33 15.97 19.30
CA PRO A 120 1.85 15.03 20.31
C PRO A 120 0.60 14.28 19.84
N ALA A 121 0.66 12.95 19.84
CA ALA A 121 -0.39 12.04 19.38
C ALA A 121 -0.74 12.09 17.87
N ARG A 122 0.02 12.80 17.03
CA ARG A 122 -0.12 12.78 15.56
C ARG A 122 1.16 12.37 14.88
N TYR A 123 1.02 11.42 13.96
CA TYR A 123 2.12 10.77 13.28
C TYR A 123 1.85 10.75 11.78
N GLN A 124 2.91 10.86 11.00
CA GLN A 124 2.87 10.52 9.59
C GLN A 124 3.44 9.12 9.43
N VAL A 125 2.66 8.22 8.87
CA VAL A 125 3.06 6.85 8.59
C VAL A 125 3.14 6.68 7.09
N ARG A 126 4.29 6.17 6.62
CA ARG A 126 4.53 5.84 5.23
C ARG A 126 5.00 4.40 5.13
N TRP A 127 4.40 3.63 4.24
CA TRP A 127 4.87 2.28 3.93
C TRP A 127 5.00 2.10 2.43
N THR A 128 6.01 1.34 2.03
CA THR A 128 6.23 0.96 0.64
C THR A 128 6.21 -0.55 0.53
N VAL A 129 5.42 -1.08 -0.41
CA VAL A 129 5.46 -2.49 -0.77
C VAL A 129 5.94 -2.63 -2.20
N THR A 130 7.06 -3.31 -2.37
CA THR A 130 7.57 -3.70 -3.69
C THR A 130 7.16 -5.12 -3.99
N ILE A 131 6.38 -5.29 -5.05
CA ILE A 131 6.01 -6.60 -5.58
C ILE A 131 6.78 -6.92 -6.84
N GLN A 132 6.96 -8.20 -7.10
CA GLN A 132 7.33 -8.72 -8.41
C GLN A 132 6.16 -9.47 -9.02
N LEU A 133 5.78 -9.10 -10.23
CA LEU A 133 4.70 -9.76 -10.96
C LEU A 133 5.13 -11.15 -11.45
N ARG A 134 4.25 -12.13 -11.29
CA ARG A 134 4.45 -13.52 -11.74
C ARG A 134 3.49 -13.86 -12.87
N ASP A 135 2.23 -13.52 -12.71
CA ASP A 135 1.18 -13.70 -13.72
C ASP A 135 0.41 -12.38 -13.88
N VAL A 136 0.61 -11.74 -15.03
CA VAL A 136 -0.02 -10.46 -15.37
C VAL A 136 -1.53 -10.59 -15.58
N VAL A 137 -1.99 -11.73 -16.12
CA VAL A 137 -3.42 -11.96 -16.37
C VAL A 137 -4.16 -12.15 -15.05
N ALA A 138 -3.62 -12.99 -14.17
CA ALA A 138 -4.16 -13.19 -12.82
C ALA A 138 -4.12 -11.88 -12.01
N PHE A 139 -3.03 -11.11 -12.09
CA PHE A 139 -2.89 -9.83 -11.42
C PHE A 139 -3.96 -8.81 -11.85
N ARG A 140 -4.17 -8.67 -13.16
CA ARG A 140 -5.22 -7.77 -13.70
C ARG A 140 -6.62 -8.23 -13.34
N ARG A 141 -6.85 -9.55 -13.27
CA ARG A 141 -8.13 -10.10 -12.83
C ARG A 141 -8.42 -9.69 -11.38
N VAL A 142 -7.47 -9.87 -10.46
CA VAL A 142 -7.62 -9.44 -9.07
C VAL A 142 -7.93 -7.94 -8.98
N ALA A 143 -7.20 -7.10 -9.72
CA ALA A 143 -7.47 -5.66 -9.76
C ALA A 143 -8.86 -5.32 -10.32
N THR A 144 -9.31 -6.04 -11.34
CA THR A 144 -10.62 -5.85 -11.98
C THR A 144 -11.76 -6.30 -11.06
N ASP A 145 -11.57 -7.40 -10.34
CA ASP A 145 -12.54 -7.95 -9.38
C ASP A 145 -12.71 -7.03 -8.16
N ALA A 146 -11.64 -6.31 -7.77
CA ALA A 146 -11.70 -5.27 -6.74
C ALA A 146 -12.33 -3.95 -7.20
N CYS A 147 -12.54 -3.76 -8.50
CA CYS A 147 -13.12 -2.55 -9.08
C CYS A 147 -14.65 -2.69 -9.21
N PRO A 148 -15.45 -1.68 -8.83
CA PRO A 148 -16.90 -1.68 -9.08
C PRO A 148 -17.22 -2.01 -10.55
N ALA A 149 -18.31 -2.75 -10.78
CA ALA A 149 -18.66 -3.22 -12.13
C ALA A 149 -19.04 -2.07 -13.08
N GLU A 150 -19.61 -1.02 -12.50
CA GLU A 150 -20.05 0.21 -13.15
C GLU A 150 -18.90 1.18 -13.48
N ASP A 151 -17.73 1.02 -12.87
CA ASP A 151 -16.56 1.87 -13.11
C ASP A 151 -15.79 1.39 -14.35
N ILE A 152 -16.42 1.60 -15.52
CA ILE A 152 -15.90 1.18 -16.83
C ILE A 152 -14.56 1.86 -17.14
N ALA A 153 -14.41 3.13 -16.75
CA ALA A 153 -13.19 3.88 -16.97
C ALA A 153 -12.00 3.26 -16.22
N ALA A 154 -12.15 2.97 -14.92
CA ALA A 154 -11.09 2.32 -14.17
C ALA A 154 -10.80 0.90 -14.67
N ARG A 155 -11.81 0.15 -15.10
CA ARG A 155 -11.62 -1.18 -15.71
C ARG A 155 -10.81 -1.09 -17.00
N ALA A 156 -11.03 -0.07 -17.83
CA ALA A 156 -10.21 0.19 -19.01
C ALA A 156 -8.78 0.55 -18.63
N GLU A 157 -8.58 1.42 -17.63
CA GLU A 157 -7.25 1.78 -17.12
C GLU A 157 -6.47 0.56 -16.59
N ILE A 158 -7.13 -0.34 -15.84
CA ILE A 158 -6.54 -1.60 -15.36
C ILE A 158 -6.09 -2.48 -16.54
N ALA A 159 -6.87 -2.51 -17.63
CA ALA A 159 -6.55 -3.28 -18.82
C ALA A 159 -5.35 -2.69 -19.60
N GLU A 160 -5.09 -1.40 -19.47
CA GLU A 160 -4.03 -0.70 -20.21
C GLU A 160 -2.75 -0.50 -19.39
N SER A 161 -2.87 -0.32 -18.07
CA SER A 161 -1.79 0.07 -17.16
C SER A 161 -1.66 -0.88 -15.97
N LEU A 162 -0.49 -1.50 -15.83
CA LEU A 162 -0.19 -2.30 -14.62
C LEU A 162 -0.03 -1.45 -13.37
N ALA A 163 0.33 -0.17 -13.50
CA ALA A 163 0.35 0.73 -12.36
C ALA A 163 -1.07 0.97 -11.83
N ALA A 164 -2.04 1.18 -12.73
CA ALA A 164 -3.45 1.30 -12.36
C ALA A 164 -3.99 -0.02 -11.76
N ALA A 165 -3.61 -1.16 -12.35
CA ALA A 165 -3.93 -2.47 -11.78
C ALA A 165 -3.37 -2.61 -10.35
N TRP A 166 -2.11 -2.22 -10.11
CA TRP A 166 -1.50 -2.31 -8.78
C TRP A 166 -2.16 -1.39 -7.75
N GLN A 167 -2.58 -0.21 -8.17
CA GLN A 167 -3.31 0.72 -7.30
C GLN A 167 -4.63 0.12 -6.78
N ARG A 168 -5.29 -0.73 -7.58
CA ARG A 168 -6.61 -1.31 -7.26
C ARG A 168 -6.55 -2.73 -6.70
N ALA A 169 -5.50 -3.48 -7.00
CA ALA A 169 -5.35 -4.88 -6.66
C ALA A 169 -5.37 -5.18 -5.14
N ALA A 170 -5.05 -4.20 -4.31
CA ALA A 170 -5.17 -4.29 -2.85
C ALA A 170 -5.56 -2.91 -2.31
N PRO A 171 -6.46 -2.80 -1.31
CA PRO A 171 -6.80 -1.50 -0.73
C PRO A 171 -5.55 -0.86 -0.09
N PRO A 172 -5.13 0.35 -0.49
CA PRO A 172 -3.86 0.91 -0.05
C PRO A 172 -3.79 1.13 1.47
N PHE A 173 -4.91 1.48 2.10
CA PHE A 173 -5.00 1.78 3.53
C PHE A 173 -5.56 0.63 4.39
N ALA A 174 -5.68 -0.59 3.82
CA ALA A 174 -6.04 -1.78 4.59
C ALA A 174 -5.24 -1.95 5.90
N PRO A 175 -3.90 -1.74 5.92
CA PRO A 175 -3.08 -1.93 7.11
C PRO A 175 -3.53 -1.12 8.34
N LEU A 176 -4.08 0.09 8.12
CA LEU A 176 -4.48 0.97 9.21
C LEU A 176 -5.80 0.57 9.87
N HIS A 177 -6.63 -0.24 9.21
CA HIS A 177 -7.93 -0.66 9.77
C HIS A 177 -7.80 -1.65 10.92
N ARG A 178 -6.63 -2.28 11.09
CA ARG A 178 -6.37 -3.28 12.14
C ARG A 178 -5.81 -2.68 13.43
N ILE A 179 -5.33 -1.45 13.39
CA ILE A 179 -4.67 -0.81 14.53
C ILE A 179 -5.74 -0.22 15.46
N PRO A 180 -5.83 -0.64 16.73
CA PRO A 180 -6.82 -0.11 17.66
C PRO A 180 -6.44 1.27 18.17
N GLY A 181 -7.44 2.08 18.53
CA GLY A 181 -7.23 3.36 19.21
C GLY A 181 -6.66 4.47 18.32
N ILE A 182 -6.67 4.31 17.00
CA ILE A 182 -6.26 5.34 16.04
C ILE A 182 -7.43 5.83 15.18
N THR A 183 -7.26 7.04 14.66
CA THR A 183 -7.99 7.55 13.51
C THR A 183 -6.99 8.03 12.48
N TRP A 184 -7.31 7.96 11.20
CA TRP A 184 -6.39 8.33 10.15
C TRP A 184 -7.08 9.02 8.98
N SER A 185 -6.30 9.79 8.23
CA SER A 185 -6.71 10.39 6.97
C SER A 185 -5.70 10.06 5.88
N PRO A 186 -6.17 9.70 4.66
CA PRO A 186 -5.28 9.41 3.55
C PRO A 186 -4.57 10.68 3.10
N VAL A 187 -3.27 10.59 2.80
CA VAL A 187 -2.52 11.67 2.15
C VAL A 187 -2.31 11.33 0.68
N GLU A 188 -1.61 10.24 0.41
CA GLU A 188 -1.28 9.83 -0.96
C GLU A 188 -1.03 8.31 -1.07
N ALA A 189 -1.18 7.79 -2.29
CA ALA A 189 -0.77 6.45 -2.66
C ALA A 189 -0.20 6.49 -4.08
N ILE A 190 1.11 6.31 -4.19
CA ILE A 190 1.89 6.45 -5.42
C ILE A 190 2.40 5.08 -5.86
N VAL A 191 2.26 4.77 -7.16
CA VAL A 191 2.82 3.56 -7.77
C VAL A 191 3.94 3.92 -8.73
N ALA A 192 5.09 3.26 -8.57
CA ALA A 192 6.23 3.39 -9.45
C ALA A 192 6.68 2.02 -9.98
N HIS A 193 7.04 1.96 -11.26
CA HIS A 193 7.75 0.81 -11.82
C HIS A 193 9.21 0.87 -11.37
N VAL A 194 9.72 -0.22 -10.79
CA VAL A 194 11.08 -0.29 -10.23
C VAL A 194 11.92 -1.21 -11.12
N PRO A 195 13.10 -0.77 -11.59
CA PRO A 195 14.01 -1.64 -12.32
C PRO A 195 14.40 -2.86 -11.50
N ALA A 196 14.55 -4.01 -12.14
CA ALA A 196 15.16 -5.16 -11.48
C ALA A 196 16.63 -4.83 -11.15
N ARG A 197 16.93 -4.73 -9.85
CA ARG A 197 18.27 -4.97 -9.31
C ARG A 197 18.56 -6.47 -9.34
#